data_AF-A0A1B1S8U9-F1
#
_entry.id   AF-A0A1B1S8U9-F1
#
_cell.length_a   1.000
_cell.length_b   1.000
_cell.length_c   1.000
_cell.angle_alpha   90.00
_cell.angle_beta   90.00
_cell.angle_gamma   90.00
#
_symmetry.space_group_name_H-M   'P 1'
#
loop_
_entity.id
_entity.type
_entity.pdbx_description
1 polymer ?
#
loop_
_entity_poly.entity_id
_entity_poly.type
_entity_poly.pdbx_seq_one_letter_code
_entity_poly.pdbx_strand_id
1 'polypeptide(L)'
;MSSNNKNIIIRLRVDEATARAIRAKANSHFNGNISACIRCATLQYEREFTSPSANSEITALLTAILRHLKKIGTNVNQTAHQINERMKVSPYGLSVSDIQPFVFFRNDLSAIWEHLNQIKERL
;
A
#
# COMPACT_ATOMS: atom_id res chain seq x y z
N MET A 1 -10.37 -29.98 -18.76
CA MET A 1 -11.45 -29.00 -19.02
C MET A 1 -10.95 -28.05 -20.08
N SER A 2 -11.52 -28.06 -21.29
CA SER A 2 -11.11 -27.14 -22.36
C SER A 2 -11.66 -25.75 -22.04
N SER A 3 -10.79 -24.77 -21.81
CA SER A 3 -11.22 -23.38 -21.59
C SER A 3 -11.83 -22.85 -22.88
N ASN A 4 -13.13 -22.59 -22.87
CA ASN A 4 -13.88 -22.06 -24.02
C ASN A 4 -13.54 -20.57 -24.19
N ASN A 5 -12.34 -20.27 -24.70
CA ASN A 5 -11.81 -18.92 -24.80
C ASN A 5 -12.49 -18.20 -25.98
N LYS A 6 -13.61 -17.52 -25.70
CA LYS A 6 -14.34 -16.74 -26.72
C LYS A 6 -13.50 -15.54 -27.14
N ASN A 7 -12.98 -15.57 -28.37
CA ASN A 7 -12.24 -14.45 -28.94
C ASN A 7 -13.21 -13.46 -29.61
N ILE A 8 -13.28 -12.23 -29.13
CA ILE A 8 -14.11 -11.15 -29.68
C ILE A 8 -13.19 -10.16 -30.40
N ILE A 9 -13.49 -9.89 -31.68
CA ILE A 9 -12.72 -8.93 -32.49
C ILE A 9 -13.51 -7.63 -32.60
N ILE A 10 -12.92 -6.53 -32.11
CA ILE A 10 -13.48 -5.18 -32.22
C ILE A 10 -12.61 -4.38 -33.19
N ARG A 11 -13.22 -3.78 -34.21
CA ARG A 11 -12.54 -2.92 -35.18
C ARG A 11 -12.81 -1.46 -34.84
N LEU A 12 -11.75 -0.68 -34.65
CA LEU A 12 -11.81 0.75 -34.34
C LEU A 12 -11.24 1.55 -35.51
N ARG A 13 -11.90 2.66 -35.87
CA ARG A 13 -11.36 3.65 -36.81
C ARG A 13 -10.89 4.85 -36.00
N VAL A 14 -9.66 5.28 -36.25
CA VAL A 14 -9.03 6.43 -35.61
C VAL A 14 -8.29 7.24 -36.68
N ASP A 15 -8.07 8.52 -36.43
CA ASP A 15 -7.22 9.36 -37.28
C ASP A 15 -5.74 8.96 -37.18
N GLU A 16 -4.92 9.43 -38.13
CA GLU A 16 -3.51 9.06 -38.21
C GLU A 16 -2.67 9.57 -37.03
N ALA A 17 -3.01 10.71 -36.43
CA ALA A 17 -2.28 11.20 -35.26
C ALA A 17 -2.52 10.28 -34.06
N THR A 18 -3.78 9.92 -33.82
CA THR A 18 -4.18 8.97 -32.78
C THR A 18 -3.58 7.58 -33.02
N ALA A 19 -3.59 7.09 -34.27
CA ALA A 19 -2.98 5.81 -34.62
C ALA A 19 -1.48 5.77 -34.30
N ARG A 20 -0.75 6.84 -34.63
CA ARG A 20 0.69 6.97 -34.31
C ARG A 20 0.94 7.00 -32.81
N ALA A 21 0.14 7.75 -32.06
CA ALA A 21 0.26 7.81 -30.61
C ALA A 21 0.03 6.43 -29.95
N ILE A 22 -1.01 5.70 -30.38
CA ILE A 22 -1.28 4.33 -29.90
C ILE A 22 -0.10 3.40 -30.20
N ARG A 23 0.42 3.43 -31.44
CA ARG A 23 1.57 2.60 -31.82
C ARG A 23 2.81 2.91 -31.00
N ALA A 24 3.13 4.19 -30.80
CA ALA A 24 4.28 4.60 -30.01
C ALA A 24 4.19 4.07 -28.57
N LYS A 25 3.01 4.20 -27.94
CA LYS A 25 2.76 3.72 -26.58
C LYS A 25 2.78 2.19 -26.48
N ALA A 26 2.26 1.50 -27.50
CA ALA A 26 2.33 0.05 -27.58
C ALA A 26 3.78 -0.44 -27.72
N ASN A 27 4.59 0.23 -28.53
CA ASN A 27 6.00 -0.10 -28.69
C ASN A 27 6.80 0.09 -27.41
N SER A 28 6.54 1.15 -26.64
CA SER A 28 7.30 1.45 -25.43
C SER A 28 6.95 0.55 -24.23
N HIS A 29 5.68 0.18 -24.06
CA HIS A 29 5.22 -0.51 -22.83
C HIS A 29 4.63 -1.90 -23.05
N PHE A 30 4.34 -2.29 -24.29
CA PHE A 30 3.62 -3.53 -24.61
C PHE A 30 4.31 -4.35 -25.70
N ASN A 31 5.60 -4.13 -25.96
CA ASN A 31 6.37 -4.80 -27.01
C ASN A 31 5.67 -4.75 -28.39
N GLY A 32 5.03 -3.62 -28.70
CA GLY A 32 4.29 -3.42 -29.95
C GLY A 32 2.89 -4.05 -29.97
N ASN A 33 2.43 -4.70 -28.90
CA ASN A 33 1.11 -5.30 -28.82
C ASN A 33 0.02 -4.23 -28.61
N ILE A 34 -0.55 -3.73 -29.71
CA ILE A 34 -1.62 -2.73 -29.70
C ILE A 34 -2.86 -3.22 -28.95
N SER A 35 -3.26 -4.48 -29.14
CA SER A 35 -4.46 -5.04 -28.49
C SER A 35 -4.31 -5.13 -26.98
N ALA A 36 -3.11 -5.37 -26.45
CA ALA A 36 -2.83 -5.32 -25.02
C ALA A 36 -2.88 -3.87 -24.51
N CYS A 37 -2.24 -2.94 -25.23
CA CYS A 37 -2.25 -1.52 -24.90
C CYS A 37 -3.68 -0.95 -24.78
N ILE A 38 -4.54 -1.22 -25.77
CA ILE A 38 -5.93 -0.74 -25.78
C ILE A 38 -6.73 -1.37 -24.64
N ARG A 39 -6.61 -2.69 -24.42
CA ARG A 39 -7.31 -3.39 -23.31
C ARG A 39 -6.96 -2.79 -21.95
N CYS A 40 -5.68 -2.53 -21.70
CA CYS A 40 -5.24 -1.90 -20.45
C CYS A 40 -5.77 -0.47 -20.31
N ALA A 41 -5.79 0.32 -21.38
CA ALA A 41 -6.35 1.67 -21.35
C ALA A 41 -7.87 1.67 -21.09
N THR A 42 -8.63 0.74 -21.67
CA THR A 42 -10.07 0.62 -21.43
C THR A 42 -10.40 0.16 -20.01
N LEU A 43 -9.58 -0.70 -19.40
CA LEU A 43 -9.72 -1.08 -18.00
C LEU A 43 -9.51 0.10 -17.03
N GLN A 44 -8.72 1.10 -17.44
CA GLN A 44 -8.54 2.33 -16.68
C GLN A 44 -9.69 3.32 -16.87
N TYR A 45 -10.59 3.11 -17.85
CA TYR A 45 -11.72 4.01 -18.10
C TYR A 45 -12.95 3.70 -17.22
N GLU A 46 -13.11 2.43 -16.78
CA GLU A 46 -14.11 2.06 -15.76
C GLU A 46 -13.69 2.46 -14.34
N ARG A 47 -12.41 2.75 -14.13
CA ARG A 47 -11.88 3.20 -12.85
C ARG A 47 -11.77 4.72 -12.91
N GLU A 48 -12.64 5.41 -12.20
CA GLU A 48 -12.61 6.87 -12.00
C GLU A 48 -11.18 7.43 -12.03
N PHE A 49 -11.00 8.48 -12.82
CA PHE A 49 -9.74 9.19 -13.08
C PHE A 49 -9.17 9.74 -11.76
N THR A 50 -8.53 8.88 -10.98
CA THR A 50 -7.80 9.24 -9.79
C THR A 50 -6.36 9.48 -10.22
N SER A 51 -5.95 10.75 -10.19
CA SER A 51 -4.57 11.19 -10.38
C SER A 51 -3.59 10.25 -9.65
N PRO A 52 -2.60 9.63 -10.33
CA PRO A 52 -1.90 8.48 -9.75
C PRO A 52 -0.79 8.82 -8.74
N SER A 53 -0.25 10.05 -8.74
CA SER A 53 0.97 10.32 -7.94
C SER A 53 0.69 10.70 -6.48
N ALA A 54 -0.22 11.64 -6.21
CA ALA A 54 -0.51 12.06 -4.83
C ALA A 54 -1.24 10.96 -4.03
N ASN A 55 -2.18 10.27 -4.67
CA ASN A 55 -2.99 9.23 -4.01
C ASN A 55 -2.18 7.98 -3.67
N SER A 56 -1.18 7.60 -4.49
CA SER A 56 -0.36 6.42 -4.23
C SER A 56 0.60 6.62 -3.05
N GLU A 57 1.17 7.82 -2.91
CA GLU A 57 2.07 8.14 -1.80
C GLU A 57 1.32 8.32 -0.47
N ILE A 58 0.17 8.99 -0.46
CA ILE A 58 -0.71 9.08 0.72
C ILE A 58 -1.18 7.69 1.13
N THR A 59 -1.57 6.83 0.18
CA THR A 59 -1.96 5.44 0.46
C THR A 59 -0.80 4.63 1.06
N ALA A 60 0.43 4.84 0.57
CA ALA A 60 1.61 4.19 1.12
C ALA A 60 1.91 4.65 2.57
N LEU A 61 1.81 5.97 2.85
CA LEU A 61 1.98 6.53 4.19
C LEU A 61 0.92 6.00 5.16
N LEU A 62 -0.36 5.95 4.76
CA LEU A 62 -1.44 5.37 5.56
C LEU A 62 -1.19 3.87 5.84
N THR A 63 -0.70 3.12 4.86
CA THR A 63 -0.35 1.71 5.02
C THR A 63 0.81 1.52 6.00
N ALA A 64 1.82 2.40 5.95
CA ALA A 64 2.93 2.40 6.90
C ALA A 64 2.44 2.70 8.33
N ILE A 65 1.57 3.70 8.50
CA ILE A 65 0.96 4.04 9.80
C ILE A 65 0.22 2.83 10.38
N LEU A 66 -0.63 2.15 9.59
CA LEU A 66 -1.35 0.96 10.03
C LEU A 66 -0.41 -0.17 10.47
N ARG A 67 0.71 -0.36 9.75
CA ARG A 67 1.73 -1.36 10.13
C ARG A 67 2.39 -1.00 11.47
N HIS A 68 2.75 0.27 11.69
CA HIS A 68 3.31 0.72 12.95
C HIS A 68 2.31 0.54 14.11
N LEU A 69 1.05 0.92 13.92
CA LEU A 69 -0.01 0.72 14.93
C LEU A 69 -0.18 -0.76 15.31
N LYS A 70 -0.18 -1.65 14.32
CA LYS A 70 -0.25 -3.09 14.56
C LYS A 70 0.96 -3.59 15.37
N LYS A 71 2.17 -3.15 15.00
CA LYS A 71 3.41 -3.50 15.72
C LYS A 71 3.37 -3.03 17.18
N ILE A 72 2.94 -1.79 17.42
CA ILE A 72 2.77 -1.25 18.78
C ILE A 72 1.80 -2.14 19.56
N GLY A 73 0.62 -2.42 19.01
CA GLY A 73 -0.38 -3.27 19.68
C GLY A 73 0.14 -4.66 20.04
N THR A 74 0.84 -5.32 19.12
CA THR A 74 1.46 -6.64 19.38
C THR A 74 2.51 -6.57 20.49
N ASN A 75 3.42 -5.59 20.43
CA ASN A 75 4.50 -5.46 21.41
C ASN A 75 3.98 -5.06 22.80
N VAL A 76 2.99 -4.16 22.88
CA VAL A 76 2.33 -3.78 24.15
C VAL A 76 1.70 -5.02 24.78
N ASN A 77 0.93 -5.78 24.01
CA ASN A 77 0.24 -6.96 24.50
C ASN A 77 1.23 -8.02 25.00
N GLN A 78 2.32 -8.25 24.27
CA GLN A 78 3.36 -9.19 24.67
C GLN A 78 4.07 -8.75 25.96
N THR A 79 4.42 -7.47 26.07
CA THR A 79 5.08 -6.93 27.27
C THR A 79 4.16 -7.01 28.48
N ALA A 80 2.90 -6.62 28.33
CA ALA A 80 1.90 -6.72 29.40
C ALA A 80 1.71 -8.18 29.86
N HIS A 81 1.64 -9.13 28.93
CA HIS A 81 1.55 -10.55 29.25
C HIS A 81 2.77 -11.04 30.05
N GLN A 82 3.98 -10.68 29.61
CA GLN A 82 5.23 -11.06 30.28
C GLN A 82 5.31 -10.50 31.70
N ILE A 83 4.94 -9.22 31.89
CA ILE A 83 4.87 -8.60 33.22
C ILE A 83 3.88 -9.37 34.11
N ASN A 84 2.70 -9.70 33.58
CA ASN A 84 1.68 -10.42 34.34
C ASN A 84 2.18 -11.80 34.79
N GLU A 85 2.82 -12.57 33.89
CA GLU A 85 3.39 -13.87 34.26
C GLU A 85 4.52 -13.72 35.29
N ARG A 86 5.36 -12.69 35.17
CA ARG A 86 6.43 -12.42 36.15
C ARG A 86 5.86 -12.06 37.53
N MET A 87 4.82 -11.24 37.57
CA MET A 87 4.17 -10.83 38.83
C MET A 87 3.44 -11.98 39.54
N LYS A 88 2.93 -12.98 38.80
CA LYS A 88 2.37 -14.20 39.42
C LYS A 88 3.40 -14.97 40.25
N VAL A 89 4.65 -14.99 39.77
CA VAL A 89 5.75 -15.71 40.43
C VAL A 89 6.42 -14.83 41.49
N SER A 90 6.56 -13.53 41.23
CA SER A 90 7.15 -12.56 42.16
C SER A 90 6.46 -11.20 42.03
N PRO A 91 5.49 -10.88 42.90
CA PRO A 91 4.67 -9.67 42.81
C PRO A 91 5.46 -8.35 42.87
N TYR A 92 6.66 -8.38 43.47
CA TYR A 92 7.55 -7.22 43.59
C TYR A 92 8.82 -7.35 42.73
N GLY A 93 8.88 -8.36 41.85
CA GLY A 93 10.05 -8.65 41.03
C GLY A 93 10.20 -7.80 39.78
N LEU A 94 9.31 -6.82 39.56
CA LEU A 94 9.34 -5.92 38.42
C LEU A 94 10.62 -5.09 38.42
N SER A 95 11.36 -5.11 37.33
CA SER A 95 12.55 -4.28 37.13
C SER A 95 12.37 -3.32 35.97
N VAL A 96 13.21 -2.28 35.93
CA VAL A 96 13.21 -1.26 34.87
C VAL A 96 13.34 -1.90 33.47
N SER A 97 14.07 -3.01 33.37
CA SER A 97 14.20 -3.80 32.14
C SER A 97 12.88 -4.33 31.58
N ASP A 98 11.90 -4.65 32.43
CA ASP A 98 10.60 -5.16 31.98
C ASP A 98 9.74 -4.07 31.36
N ILE A 99 10.02 -2.81 31.72
CA ILE A 99 9.30 -1.63 31.26
C ILE A 99 10.03 -0.99 30.07
N GLN A 100 11.29 -1.36 29.81
CA GLN A 100 12.09 -0.89 28.68
C GLN A 100 11.38 -1.05 27.32
N PRO A 101 10.60 -2.13 27.04
CA PRO A 101 9.79 -2.21 25.83
C PRO A 101 8.82 -1.05 25.62
N PHE A 102 8.30 -0.45 26.71
CA PHE A 102 7.43 0.72 26.64
C PHE A 102 8.15 1.98 26.16
N VAL A 103 9.46 2.08 26.41
CA VAL A 103 10.28 3.19 25.91
C VAL A 103 10.38 3.14 24.38
N PHE A 104 10.41 1.95 23.79
CA PHE A 104 10.40 1.80 22.33
C PHE A 104 9.06 2.19 21.68
N PHE A 105 7.93 2.16 22.42
CA PHE A 105 6.65 2.66 21.90
C PHE A 105 6.69 4.13 21.57
N ARG A 106 7.46 4.92 22.33
CA ARG A 106 7.65 6.34 22.03
C ARG A 106 8.23 6.53 20.63
N ASN A 107 9.21 5.73 20.23
CA ASN A 107 9.85 5.83 18.93
C ASN A 107 8.88 5.43 17.80
N ASP A 108 8.11 4.35 17.99
CA ASP A 108 7.10 3.93 17.01
C ASP A 108 5.97 4.97 16.88
N LEU A 109 5.58 5.65 17.97
CA LEU A 109 4.61 6.76 17.93
C LEU A 109 5.17 8.00 17.23
N SER A 110 6.45 8.33 17.43
CA SER A 110 7.10 9.43 16.71
C SER A 110 7.13 9.18 15.20
N ALA A 111 7.38 7.95 14.75
CA ALA A 111 7.33 7.60 13.33
C ALA A 111 5.91 7.74 12.75
N ILE A 112 4.87 7.37 13.51
CA ILE A 112 3.48 7.61 13.10
C ILE A 112 3.20 9.11 12.97
N TRP A 113 3.65 9.91 13.94
CA TRP A 113 3.48 11.37 13.92
C TRP A 113 4.13 12.02 12.70
N GLU A 114 5.33 11.57 12.33
CA GLU A 114 6.03 12.04 11.14
C GLU A 114 5.24 11.75 9.86
N HIS A 115 4.77 10.51 9.67
CA HIS A 115 3.93 10.16 8.52
C HIS A 115 2.62 10.96 8.48
N LEU A 116 1.99 11.23 9.62
CA LEU A 116 0.77 12.05 9.69
C LEU A 116 1.03 13.50 9.29
N ASN A 117 2.17 14.09 9.68
CA ASN A 117 2.55 15.44 9.24
C ASN A 117 2.83 15.48 7.74
N GLN A 118 3.52 14.46 7.20
CA GLN A 118 3.73 14.35 5.76
C GLN A 118 2.41 14.28 4.98
N ILE A 119 1.41 13.55 5.50
CA ILE A 119 0.06 13.53 4.89
C ILE A 119 -0.59 14.91 4.98
N LYS A 120 -0.53 15.57 6.14
CA LYS A 120 -1.12 16.91 6.35
C LYS A 120 -0.54 17.96 5.41
N GLU A 121 0.76 17.93 5.15
CA GLU A 121 1.43 18.87 4.23
C GLU A 121 1.05 18.66 2.75
N ARG A 122 0.43 17.52 2.43
CA ARG A 122 0.07 17.09 1.06
C ARG A 122 -1.44 17.14 0.78
N LEU A 123 -2.25 17.46 1.79
CA LEU A 123 -3.69 17.71 1.70
C LEU A 123 -3.95 19.21 1.54
#